data_AF-A0A8T4I230-F1
#
_entry.id   AF-A0A8T4I230-F1
#
_cell.length_a   1.000
_cell.length_b   1.000
_cell.length_c   1.000
_cell.angle_alpha   90.00
_cell.angle_beta   90.00
_cell.angle_gamma   90.00
#
_symmetry.space_group_name_H-M   'P 1'
#
loop_
_entity.id
_entity.type
_entity.pdbx_description
1 polymer ?
#
loop_
_entity_poly.entity_id
_entity_poly.type
_entity_poly.pdbx_seq_one_letter_code
_entity_poly.pdbx_strand_id
1 'polypeptide(L)'
;PEASPRQVAAAIRGAAVVAGETSTSVRGADWRIGVVTAGGTGPVDVGDVRARRIDGAYPAPSVGDQIMLTQNSAGHWLAVG
;
A
#
# COMPACT_ATOMS: atom_id res chain seq x y z
N PRO A 1 16.82 -28.60 24.19
CA PRO A 1 17.23 -29.13 22.86
C PRO A 1 17.43 -27.97 21.88
N GLU A 2 18.60 -27.90 21.25
CA GLU A 2 18.91 -26.90 20.24
C GLU A 2 18.18 -27.23 18.92
N ALA A 3 17.82 -26.21 18.14
CA ALA A 3 17.11 -26.41 16.88
C ALA A 3 18.03 -27.08 15.85
N SER A 4 17.53 -28.12 15.16
CA SER A 4 18.30 -28.75 14.09
C SER A 4 18.53 -27.77 12.93
N PRO A 5 19.61 -27.94 12.13
CA PRO A 5 19.86 -27.12 10.95
C PRO A 5 18.67 -27.07 9.97
N ARG A 6 17.91 -28.17 9.85
CA ARG A 6 16.69 -28.22 9.02
C ARG A 6 15.57 -27.33 9.57
N GLN A 7 15.39 -27.28 10.89
CA GLN A 7 14.40 -26.40 11.52
C GLN A 7 14.78 -24.93 11.36
N VAL A 8 16.06 -24.59 11.50
CA VAL A 8 16.57 -23.23 11.25
C VAL A 8 16.34 -22.83 9.80
N ALA A 9 16.69 -23.69 8.83
CA ALA A 9 16.49 -23.39 7.41
C ALA A 9 14.99 -23.20 7.06
N ALA A 10 14.11 -24.02 7.63
CA ALA A 10 12.67 -23.87 7.45
C ALA A 10 12.14 -22.56 8.04
N ALA A 11 12.63 -22.17 9.22
CA ALA A 11 12.26 -20.90 9.86
C ALA A 11 12.71 -19.69 9.03
N ILE A 12 13.94 -19.71 8.50
CA ILE A 12 14.45 -18.64 7.62
C ILE A 12 13.60 -18.53 6.36
N ARG A 13 13.27 -19.67 5.71
CA ARG A 13 12.39 -19.68 4.53
C ARG A 13 11.03 -19.07 4.86
N GLY A 14 10.43 -19.47 5.99
CA GLY A 14 9.14 -18.92 6.43
C GLY A 14 9.20 -17.41 6.67
N ALA A 15 10.22 -16.94 7.39
CA ALA A 15 10.43 -15.52 7.65
C ALA A 15 10.64 -14.71 6.37
N ALA A 16 11.39 -15.24 5.40
CA ALA A 16 11.61 -14.58 4.12
C ALA A 16 10.32 -14.43 3.30
N VAL A 17 9.47 -15.46 3.28
CA VAL A 17 8.14 -15.40 2.63
C VAL A 17 7.28 -14.34 3.28
N VAL A 18 7.15 -14.37 4.60
CA VAL A 18 6.35 -13.39 5.35
C VAL A 18 6.86 -11.97 5.09
N ALA A 19 8.17 -11.75 5.14
CA ALA A 19 8.75 -10.44 4.86
C ALA A 19 8.40 -9.92 3.45
N GLY A 20 8.40 -10.81 2.43
CA GLY A 20 8.00 -10.46 1.07
C GLY A 20 6.51 -10.12 0.95
N GLU A 21 5.65 -10.86 1.65
CA GLU A 21 4.20 -10.64 1.64
C GLU A 21 3.79 -9.35 2.35
N THR A 22 4.43 -9.03 3.49
CA THR A 22 4.04 -7.89 4.33
C THR A 22 4.77 -6.60 4.00
N SER A 23 5.87 -6.64 3.25
CA SER A 23 6.66 -5.44 2.93
C SER A 23 6.41 -4.95 1.50
N THR A 24 5.74 -3.80 1.36
CA THR A 24 5.52 -3.14 0.07
C THR A 24 6.82 -2.85 -0.68
N SER A 25 7.91 -2.54 0.05
CA SER A 25 9.23 -2.30 -0.57
C SER A 25 9.82 -3.54 -1.25
N VAL A 26 9.34 -4.74 -0.89
CA VAL A 26 9.77 -6.01 -1.49
C VAL A 26 8.83 -6.44 -2.62
N ARG A 27 7.51 -6.42 -2.41
CA ARG A 27 6.53 -6.85 -3.45
C ARG A 27 6.24 -5.82 -4.54
N GLY A 28 6.71 -4.58 -4.38
CA GLY A 28 6.68 -3.53 -5.41
C GLY A 28 5.49 -2.57 -5.32
N ALA A 29 4.29 -3.06 -4.99
CA ALA A 29 3.12 -2.20 -4.80
C ALA A 29 2.12 -2.72 -3.77
N ASP A 30 1.45 -1.79 -3.06
CA ASP A 30 0.28 -2.05 -2.22
C ASP A 30 -0.97 -1.46 -2.88
N TRP A 31 -2.09 -2.16 -2.79
CA TRP A 31 -3.36 -1.78 -3.41
C TRP A 31 -4.44 -1.78 -2.34
N ARG A 32 -5.17 -0.68 -2.21
CA ARG A 32 -6.26 -0.55 -1.24
C ARG A 32 -7.47 0.09 -1.89
N ILE A 33 -8.64 -0.14 -1.31
CA ILE A 33 -9.87 0.57 -1.66
C ILE A 33 -10.30 1.35 -0.41
N GLY A 34 -10.69 2.60 -0.59
CA GLY A 34 -11.15 3.44 0.50
C GLY A 34 -12.06 4.56 0.03
N VAL A 35 -12.60 5.30 0.99
CA VAL A 35 -13.49 6.44 0.74
C VAL A 35 -12.75 7.74 0.99
N VAL A 36 -12.85 8.68 0.05
CA VAL A 36 -12.28 10.03 0.20
C VAL A 36 -12.95 10.73 1.38
N THR A 37 -12.14 11.16 2.34
CA THR A 37 -12.57 11.90 3.54
C THR A 37 -12.30 13.39 3.42
N ALA A 38 -11.33 13.80 2.61
CA ALA A 38 -11.07 15.20 2.26
C ALA A 38 -10.42 15.32 0.87
N GLY A 39 -10.76 16.39 0.14
CA GLY A 39 -10.31 16.60 -1.24
C GLY A 39 -10.42 18.06 -1.71
N GLY A 40 -9.83 18.35 -2.87
CA GLY A 40 -9.78 19.67 -3.50
C GLY A 40 -8.78 19.70 -4.65
N THR A 41 -8.07 20.81 -4.84
CA THR A 41 -7.03 20.93 -5.87
C THR A 41 -5.73 20.18 -5.54
N GLY A 42 -5.54 19.75 -4.28
CA GLY A 42 -4.34 19.07 -3.81
C GLY A 42 -4.44 17.54 -3.73
N PRO A 43 -3.53 16.89 -2.98
CA PRO A 43 -3.68 15.49 -2.60
C PRO A 43 -5.01 15.25 -1.87
N VAL A 44 -5.50 14.01 -1.96
CA VAL A 44 -6.74 13.57 -1.31
C VAL A 44 -6.42 12.74 -0.10
N ASP A 45 -7.27 12.84 0.91
CA ASP A 45 -7.22 11.99 2.09
C ASP A 45 -8.27 10.91 1.96
N VAL A 46 -7.87 9.67 2.23
CA VAL A 46 -8.68 8.46 2.14
C VAL A 46 -8.44 7.66 3.42
N GLY A 47 -9.33 7.83 4.40
CA GLY A 47 -9.12 7.28 5.75
C GLY A 47 -7.85 7.85 6.39
N ASP A 48 -6.86 6.98 6.63
CA ASP A 48 -5.55 7.30 7.20
C ASP A 48 -4.45 7.58 6.15
N VAL A 49 -4.77 7.49 4.85
CA VAL A 49 -3.83 7.69 3.75
C VAL A 49 -4.00 9.05 3.09
N ARG A 50 -2.91 9.81 2.99
CA ARG A 50 -2.83 10.99 2.10
C ARG A 50 -2.17 10.61 0.78
N ALA A 51 -2.93 10.71 -0.32
CA ALA A 51 -2.53 10.22 -1.64
C ALA A 51 -2.46 11.34 -2.67
N ARG A 52 -1.40 11.33 -3.49
CA ARG A 52 -1.26 12.25 -4.63
C ARG A 52 -2.25 11.84 -5.71
N ARG A 53 -2.94 12.81 -6.30
CA ARG A 53 -3.82 12.54 -7.44
C ARG A 53 -3.03 12.28 -8.72
N ILE A 54 -3.59 11.46 -9.59
CA ILE A 54 -3.14 11.35 -10.96
C ILE A 54 -3.89 12.41 -11.77
N ASP A 55 -3.15 13.45 -12.16
CA ASP A 55 -3.70 14.55 -12.95
C ASP A 55 -4.36 14.02 -14.23
N GLY A 56 -5.55 14.54 -14.54
CA GLY A 56 -6.34 14.11 -15.70
C GLY A 56 -7.17 12.83 -15.49
N ALA A 57 -6.67 11.84 -14.75
CA ALA A 57 -7.43 10.62 -14.46
C ALA A 57 -8.46 10.84 -13.35
N TYR A 58 -8.08 11.60 -12.30
CA TYR A 58 -8.96 11.91 -11.17
C TYR A 58 -8.99 13.42 -10.86
N PRO A 59 -9.62 14.22 -11.74
CA PRO A 59 -9.46 15.68 -11.75
C PRO A 59 -10.25 16.40 -10.65
N ALA A 60 -11.38 15.83 -10.20
CA ALA A 60 -12.33 16.49 -9.29
C ALA A 60 -12.73 15.56 -8.14
N PRO A 61 -11.83 15.29 -7.18
CA PRO A 61 -12.12 14.43 -6.04
C PRO A 61 -13.23 15.02 -5.15
N SER A 62 -14.17 14.19 -4.74
CA SER A 62 -15.25 14.56 -3.83
C SER A 62 -15.21 13.69 -2.57
N VAL A 63 -15.60 14.28 -1.43
CA VAL A 63 -15.80 13.51 -0.21
C VAL A 63 -16.91 12.49 -0.44
N GLY A 64 -16.66 11.24 -0.07
CA GLY A 64 -17.57 10.12 -0.30
C GLY A 64 -17.22 9.26 -1.52
N ASP A 65 -16.31 9.70 -2.39
CA ASP A 65 -15.86 8.89 -3.54
C ASP A 65 -15.14 7.64 -3.05
N GLN A 66 -15.56 6.47 -3.54
CA GLN A 66 -14.87 5.21 -3.30
C GLN A 66 -13.83 5.00 -4.40
N ILE A 67 -12.56 5.04 -4.02
CA ILE A 67 -11.44 5.01 -4.97
C ILE A 67 -10.44 3.91 -4.63
N MET A 68 -9.65 3.54 -5.65
CA MET A 68 -8.48 2.70 -5.45
C MET A 68 -7.27 3.56 -5.10
N LEU A 69 -6.44 3.05 -4.20
CA LEU A 69 -5.15 3.59 -3.84
C LEU A 69 -4.06 2.61 -4.26
N THR A 70 -2.95 3.13 -4.76
CA THR A 70 -1.73 2.34 -4.95
C THR A 70 -0.55 2.99 -4.26
N GLN A 71 0.21 2.21 -3.50
CA GLN A 71 1.49 2.62 -2.92
C GLN A 71 2.61 2.01 -3.74
N ASN A 72 3.59 2.81 -4.15
CA ASN A 72 4.81 2.28 -4.75
C ASN A 72 5.80 1.77 -3.67
N SER A 73 6.87 1.10 -4.09
CA SER A 73 7.92 0.60 -3.19
C SER A 73 8.68 1.68 -2.42
N ALA A 74 8.61 2.94 -2.85
CA ALA A 74 9.15 4.11 -2.13
C ALA A 74 8.20 4.63 -1.04
N GLY A 75 7.02 4.03 -0.89
CA GLY A 75 6.03 4.38 0.13
C GLY A 75 5.07 5.50 -0.29
N HIS A 76 5.18 6.03 -1.51
CA HIS A 76 4.29 7.09 -2.00
C HIS A 76 2.95 6.54 -2.46
N TRP A 77 1.88 7.19 -2.01
CA TRP A 77 0.51 6.85 -2.37
C TRP A 77 -0.01 7.66 -3.54
N LEU A 78 -0.70 6.97 -4.46
CA LEU A 78 -1.42 7.55 -5.58
C LEU A 78 -2.90 7.20 -5.48
N ALA A 79 -3.74 8.21 -5.70
CA ALA A 79 -5.18 8.07 -5.83
C ALA A 79 -5.54 7.77 -7.28
N VAL A 80 -6.23 6.64 -7.48
CA VAL A 80 -6.69 6.11 -8.76
C VAL A 80 -8.21 6.02 -8.70
N GLY A 81 -8.84 7.19 -8.62
CA GLY A 81 -10.29 7.38 -8.61
C GLY A 81 -10.84 7.66 -10.00
#